data_AF-A0A931XVA9-F1
#
_entry.id   AF-A0A931XVA9-F1
#
_cell.length_a   1.000
_cell.length_b   1.000
_cell.length_c   1.000
_cell.angle_alpha   90.00
_cell.angle_beta   90.00
_cell.angle_gamma   90.00
#
_symmetry.space_group_name_H-M   'P 1'
#
loop_
_entity.id
_entity.type
_entity.pdbx_description
1 polymer ?
#
loop_
_entity_poly.entity_id
_entity_poly.type
_entity_poly.pdbx_seq_one_letter_code
_entity_poly.pdbx_strand_id
1 'polypeptide(L)'
;MTGPGGEPGAGGTRARPGASDRAGPPRLHGTTVLCVRRDGRVAIGGDGQVTLGQTVIKHSARKVRRLYQDKGVAGFSGATADAFTLFERFEGKLDQYHGNLTRASVELAKDWRTDRMLRRLEALMIVADQEHSFIISGTGDVVEPDDGICAIGTGGPYALASARALLQHSALDARGIVETSMRIASQICIYTNEQIAVEEL
;
A
#
# COMPACT_ATOMS: atom_id res chain seq x y z
N MET A 1 50.01 -48.86 -29.09
CA MET A 1 50.54 -47.48 -29.04
C MET A 1 49.35 -46.54 -29.10
N THR A 2 49.10 -45.86 -28.00
CA THR A 2 48.01 -44.90 -27.77
C THR A 2 48.29 -43.59 -28.49
N GLY A 3 47.33 -43.08 -29.27
CA GLY A 3 47.41 -41.76 -29.90
C GLY A 3 47.06 -40.63 -28.92
N PRO A 4 47.60 -39.42 -29.07
CA PRO A 4 47.10 -38.25 -28.38
C PRO A 4 46.14 -37.46 -29.27
N GLY A 5 44.99 -37.10 -28.69
CA GLY A 5 44.06 -36.14 -29.24
C GLY A 5 44.57 -34.70 -29.15
N GLY A 6 43.99 -33.84 -29.97
CA GLY A 6 44.12 -32.39 -29.93
C GLY A 6 42.86 -31.77 -30.51
N GLU A 7 42.06 -31.15 -29.64
CA GLU A 7 40.81 -30.45 -29.95
C GLU A 7 41.02 -29.22 -30.85
N PRO A 8 40.04 -28.82 -31.67
CA PRO A 8 40.09 -27.57 -32.42
C PRO A 8 39.82 -26.36 -31.50
N GLY A 9 40.67 -25.35 -31.66
CA GLY A 9 40.73 -24.12 -30.86
C GLY A 9 39.45 -23.29 -30.83
N ALA A 10 39.24 -22.68 -29.68
CA ALA A 10 38.13 -21.83 -29.31
C ALA A 10 37.92 -20.62 -30.25
N GLY A 11 36.77 -20.61 -30.93
CA GLY A 11 36.19 -19.40 -31.49
C GLY A 11 35.64 -18.51 -30.38
N GLY A 12 36.46 -17.60 -29.86
CA GLY A 12 36.05 -16.60 -28.88
C GLY A 12 35.13 -15.55 -29.53
N THR A 13 33.82 -15.81 -29.55
CA THR A 13 32.82 -14.76 -29.81
C THR A 13 32.84 -13.79 -28.63
N ARG A 14 33.50 -12.62 -28.77
CA ARG A 14 33.33 -11.51 -27.82
C ARG A 14 31.85 -11.12 -27.83
N ALA A 15 31.13 -11.49 -26.78
CA ALA A 15 29.79 -10.99 -26.53
C ALA A 15 29.85 -9.46 -26.48
N ARG A 16 29.05 -8.80 -27.32
CA ARG A 16 28.84 -7.35 -27.24
C ARG A 16 28.19 -7.06 -25.89
N PRO A 17 28.61 -6.02 -25.15
CA PRO A 17 27.93 -5.65 -23.92
C PRO A 17 26.46 -5.34 -24.24
N GLY A 18 25.56 -6.05 -23.58
CA GLY A 18 24.13 -5.92 -23.75
C GLY A 18 23.68 -4.49 -23.47
N ALA A 19 22.87 -3.95 -24.37
CA ALA A 19 22.18 -2.68 -24.16
C ALA A 19 21.05 -2.88 -23.14
N SER A 20 21.36 -2.98 -21.85
CA SER A 20 20.35 -2.94 -20.78
C SER A 20 20.98 -2.66 -19.41
N ASP A 21 21.47 -1.43 -19.19
CA ASP A 21 21.73 -0.98 -17.81
C ASP A 21 21.54 0.53 -17.64
N ARG A 22 20.58 1.10 -18.39
CA ARG A 22 20.05 2.41 -18.00
C ARG A 22 19.08 2.16 -16.87
N ALA A 23 19.55 2.26 -15.63
CA ALA A 23 18.69 2.38 -14.47
C ALA A 23 17.62 3.44 -14.79
N GLY A 24 16.36 3.02 -14.79
CA GLY A 24 15.23 3.94 -14.97
C GLY A 24 15.26 5.04 -13.90
N PRO A 25 14.43 6.09 -14.03
CA PRO A 25 14.34 7.11 -13.00
C PRO A 25 14.08 6.45 -11.63
N PRO A 26 14.67 6.97 -10.54
CA PRO A 26 14.56 6.36 -9.22
C PRO A 26 13.07 6.25 -8.82
N ARG A 27 12.63 5.03 -8.48
CA ARG A 27 11.25 4.76 -8.10
C ARG A 27 10.98 5.30 -6.69
N LEU A 28 9.79 5.86 -6.51
CA LEU A 28 9.30 6.25 -5.20
C LEU A 28 8.61 5.05 -4.56
N HIS A 29 9.15 4.56 -3.45
CA HIS A 29 8.50 3.60 -2.59
C HIS A 29 7.73 4.36 -1.52
N GLY A 30 6.42 4.13 -1.49
CA GLY A 30 5.54 4.71 -0.50
C GLY A 30 5.45 3.88 0.78
N THR A 31 4.46 4.24 1.58
CA THR A 31 4.25 3.72 2.93
C THR A 31 3.44 2.43 2.89
N THR A 32 3.56 1.64 3.94
CA THR A 32 2.68 0.53 4.26
C THR A 32 1.46 1.06 5.00
N VAL A 33 0.28 0.56 4.64
CA VAL A 33 -0.98 0.88 5.32
C VAL A 33 -1.71 -0.43 5.59
N LEU A 34 -2.27 -0.56 6.79
CA LEU A 34 -3.04 -1.71 7.24
C LEU A 34 -4.35 -1.22 7.86
N CYS A 35 -5.46 -1.85 7.49
CA CYS A 35 -6.76 -1.68 8.11
C CYS A 35 -7.20 -3.02 8.72
N VAL A 36 -7.71 -2.97 9.95
CA VAL A 36 -8.25 -4.12 10.67
C VAL A 36 -9.59 -3.74 11.26
N ARG A 37 -10.60 -4.57 10.99
CA ARG A 37 -11.89 -4.55 11.70
C ARG A 37 -11.94 -5.69 12.70
N ARG A 38 -12.33 -5.38 13.94
CA ARG A 38 -12.55 -6.36 15.01
C ARG A 38 -13.63 -5.86 15.96
N ASP A 39 -14.61 -6.70 16.26
CA ASP A 39 -15.63 -6.46 17.29
C ASP A 39 -16.35 -5.10 17.13
N GLY A 40 -16.71 -4.75 15.88
CA GLY A 40 -17.40 -3.50 15.54
C GLY A 40 -16.52 -2.24 15.55
N ARG A 41 -15.22 -2.38 15.83
CA ARG A 41 -14.23 -1.28 15.75
C ARG A 41 -13.35 -1.44 14.52
N VAL A 42 -12.87 -0.32 13.99
CA VAL A 42 -11.89 -0.33 12.89
C VAL A 42 -10.70 0.54 13.23
N ALA A 43 -9.51 0.06 12.89
CA ALA A 43 -8.28 0.82 12.99
C ALA A 43 -7.54 0.79 11.65
N ILE A 44 -7.05 1.96 11.22
CA ILE A 44 -6.14 2.09 10.07
C ILE A 44 -4.81 2.65 10.57
N GLY A 45 -3.74 1.90 10.33
CA GLY A 45 -2.38 2.31 10.62
C GLY A 45 -1.56 2.48 9.35
N GLY A 46 -0.58 3.37 9.38
CA GLY A 46 0.41 3.51 8.33
C GLY A 46 1.76 3.96 8.88
N ASP A 47 2.84 3.47 8.27
CA ASP A 47 4.19 3.92 8.60
C ASP A 47 4.53 5.25 7.91
N GLY A 48 5.65 5.84 8.31
CA GLY A 48 6.07 7.15 7.81
C GLY A 48 7.19 7.14 6.78
N GLN A 49 7.71 5.97 6.39
CA GLN A 49 8.86 5.91 5.50
C GLN A 49 8.50 6.30 4.06
N VAL A 50 9.30 7.18 3.48
CA VAL A 50 9.30 7.46 2.04
C VAL A 50 10.71 7.24 1.53
N THR A 51 10.85 6.37 0.54
CA THR A 51 12.14 5.99 -0.04
C THR A 51 12.17 6.33 -1.53
N LEU A 52 13.22 7.01 -1.97
CA LEU A 52 13.47 7.32 -3.38
C LEU A 52 14.67 6.49 -3.86
N GLY A 53 14.41 5.50 -4.71
CA GLY A 53 15.41 4.50 -5.08
C GLY A 53 15.86 3.70 -3.86
N GLN A 54 17.10 3.93 -3.43
CA GLN A 54 17.70 3.28 -2.26
C GLN A 54 17.87 4.22 -1.06
N THR A 55 17.39 5.47 -1.16
CA THR A 55 17.60 6.51 -0.14
C THR A 55 16.30 6.81 0.59
N VAL A 56 16.29 6.71 1.91
CA VAL A 56 15.18 7.18 2.73
C VAL A 56 15.18 8.72 2.73
N ILE A 57 14.09 9.33 2.27
CA ILE A 57 13.97 10.80 2.17
C ILE A 57 13.06 11.40 3.25
N LYS A 58 12.21 10.59 3.89
CA LYS A 58 11.35 11.00 5.01
C LYS A 58 11.04 9.79 5.89
N HIS A 59 11.01 9.99 7.20
CA HIS A 59 10.65 8.95 8.17
C HIS A 59 9.25 9.09 8.76
N SER A 60 8.66 10.29 8.70
CA SER A 60 7.43 10.67 9.42
C SER A 60 6.30 11.14 8.48
N ALA A 61 6.13 10.51 7.32
CA ALA A 61 4.94 10.74 6.50
C ALA A 61 3.68 10.31 7.28
N ARG A 62 2.60 11.09 7.16
CA ARG A 62 1.30 10.72 7.72
C ARG A 62 0.30 10.69 6.58
N LYS A 63 -0.03 9.48 6.13
CA LYS A 63 -0.97 9.23 5.02
C LYS A 63 -2.20 8.46 5.47
N VAL A 64 -2.46 8.45 6.78
CA VAL A 64 -3.71 8.01 7.38
C VAL A 64 -4.40 9.24 7.97
N ARG A 65 -5.72 9.33 7.80
CA ARG A 65 -6.54 10.42 8.33
C ARG A 65 -7.98 9.97 8.55
N ARG A 66 -8.67 10.69 9.41
CA ARG A 66 -10.13 10.67 9.51
C ARG A 66 -10.74 11.45 8.35
N LEU A 67 -11.96 11.07 8.01
CA LEU A 67 -12.79 11.62 6.94
C LEU A 67 -14.21 11.83 7.46
N TYR A 68 -14.96 12.69 6.75
CA TYR A 68 -16.40 12.84 6.91
C TYR A 68 -16.86 12.96 8.37
N GLN A 69 -16.45 14.06 9.03
CA GLN A 69 -16.80 14.35 10.43
C GLN A 69 -16.43 13.21 11.40
N ASP A 70 -15.24 12.64 11.20
CA ASP A 70 -14.70 11.53 11.99
C ASP A 70 -15.54 10.24 11.95
N LYS A 71 -16.38 10.06 10.93
CA LYS A 71 -17.18 8.83 10.71
C LYS A 71 -16.53 7.85 9.75
N GLY A 72 -15.46 8.26 9.07
CA GLY A 72 -14.66 7.42 8.19
C GLY A 72 -13.17 7.57 8.50
N VAL A 73 -12.39 6.57 8.10
CA VAL A 73 -10.92 6.59 8.12
C VAL A 73 -10.39 6.15 6.77
N ALA A 74 -9.27 6.71 6.35
CA ALA A 74 -8.62 6.30 5.12
C ALA A 74 -7.10 6.32 5.23
N GLY A 75 -6.46 5.54 4.36
CA GLY A 75 -5.02 5.46 4.22
C GLY A 75 -4.58 5.30 2.76
N PHE A 76 -3.40 5.81 2.42
CA PHE A 76 -2.90 5.83 1.04
C PHE A 76 -1.43 5.38 0.94
N SER A 77 -1.10 4.51 -0.02
CA SER A 77 0.25 3.96 -0.18
C SER A 77 1.14 4.70 -1.18
N GLY A 78 0.61 5.62 -1.98
CA GLY A 78 1.34 6.30 -3.07
C GLY A 78 2.10 7.56 -2.66
N ALA A 79 2.40 8.42 -3.65
CA ALA A 79 3.07 9.69 -3.39
C ALA A 79 2.19 10.67 -2.60
N THR A 80 2.81 11.53 -1.79
CA THR A 80 2.08 12.42 -0.88
C THR A 80 1.16 13.42 -1.60
N ALA A 81 1.58 13.96 -2.75
CA ALA A 81 0.77 14.91 -3.52
C ALA A 81 -0.53 14.28 -4.05
N ASP A 82 -0.45 13.03 -4.51
CA ASP A 82 -1.60 12.27 -5.00
C ASP A 82 -2.57 11.93 -3.87
N ALA A 83 -2.02 11.64 -2.69
CA ALA A 83 -2.81 11.35 -1.48
C ALA A 83 -3.76 12.51 -1.16
N PHE A 84 -3.25 13.75 -1.14
CA PHE A 84 -4.06 14.93 -0.86
C PHE A 84 -5.20 15.09 -1.87
N THR A 85 -4.89 14.95 -3.15
CA THR A 85 -5.88 15.09 -4.23
C THR A 85 -6.99 14.04 -4.12
N LEU A 86 -6.62 12.78 -3.87
CA LEU A 86 -7.60 11.70 -3.78
C LEU A 86 -8.42 11.77 -2.49
N PHE A 87 -7.83 12.18 -1.37
CA PHE A 87 -8.59 12.42 -0.14
C PHE A 87 -9.61 13.53 -0.30
N GLU A 88 -9.23 14.66 -0.89
CA GLU A 88 -10.15 15.77 -1.14
C GLU A 88 -11.30 15.36 -2.08
N ARG A 89 -10.99 14.65 -3.17
CA ARG A 89 -12.02 14.11 -4.06
C ARG A 89 -12.94 13.13 -3.34
N PHE A 90 -12.39 12.26 -2.50
CA PHE A 90 -13.18 11.28 -1.77
C PHE A 90 -14.08 11.93 -0.71
N GLU A 91 -13.59 12.95 0.01
CA GLU A 91 -14.42 13.75 0.92
C GLU A 91 -15.59 14.40 0.17
N GLY A 92 -15.33 14.98 -1.01
CA GLY A 92 -16.40 15.49 -1.87
C GLY A 92 -17.43 14.42 -2.27
N LYS A 93 -17.01 13.18 -2.53
CA LYS A 93 -17.93 12.06 -2.79
C LYS A 93 -18.73 11.67 -1.55
N LEU A 94 -18.09 11.63 -0.37
CA LEU A 94 -18.79 11.35 0.88
C LEU A 94 -19.85 12.42 1.17
N ASP A 95 -19.55 13.69 0.96
CA ASP A 95 -20.51 14.78 1.12
C ASP A 95 -21.66 14.65 0.13
N GLN A 96 -21.37 14.39 -1.15
CA GLN A 96 -22.36 14.22 -2.21
C GLN A 96 -23.32 13.05 -1.93
N TYR A 97 -22.82 11.97 -1.33
CA TYR A 97 -23.60 10.75 -1.05
C TYR A 97 -23.93 10.57 0.44
N HIS A 98 -23.93 11.67 1.21
CA HIS A 98 -24.35 11.69 2.62
C HIS A 98 -23.68 10.62 3.49
N GLY A 99 -22.38 10.41 3.30
CA GLY A 99 -21.57 9.48 4.06
C GLY A 99 -21.68 8.01 3.61
N ASN A 100 -22.38 7.71 2.52
CA ASN A 100 -22.45 6.34 2.01
C ASN A 100 -21.08 5.91 1.44
N LEU A 101 -20.31 5.17 2.24
CA LEU A 101 -18.94 4.77 1.92
C LEU A 101 -18.87 3.94 0.64
N THR A 102 -19.75 2.95 0.48
CA THR A 102 -19.79 2.06 -0.69
C THR A 102 -20.02 2.86 -1.98
N ARG A 103 -21.02 3.74 -1.98
CA ARG A 103 -21.32 4.57 -3.14
C ARG A 103 -20.22 5.57 -3.43
N ALA A 104 -19.70 6.24 -2.41
CA ALA A 104 -18.59 7.18 -2.56
C ALA A 104 -17.34 6.48 -3.14
N SER A 105 -17.06 5.25 -2.71
CA SER A 105 -15.92 4.45 -3.18
C SER A 105 -16.04 4.09 -4.66
N VAL A 106 -17.22 3.63 -5.08
CA VAL A 106 -17.51 3.32 -6.49
C VAL A 106 -17.41 4.55 -7.38
N GLU A 107 -17.92 5.70 -6.93
CA GLU A 107 -17.90 6.94 -7.71
C GLU A 107 -16.49 7.55 -7.77
N LEU A 108 -15.69 7.45 -6.70
CA LEU A 108 -14.27 7.79 -6.76
C LEU A 108 -13.52 6.91 -7.75
N ALA A 109 -13.74 5.59 -7.72
CA ALA A 109 -13.06 4.66 -8.61
C ALA A 109 -13.34 4.96 -10.09
N LYS A 110 -14.58 5.34 -10.43
CA LYS A 110 -14.95 5.80 -11.78
C LYS A 110 -14.20 7.07 -12.19
N ASP A 111 -14.16 8.08 -11.31
CA ASP A 111 -13.46 9.33 -11.56
C ASP A 111 -11.95 9.11 -11.69
N TRP A 112 -11.37 8.29 -10.82
CA TRP A 112 -9.94 7.98 -10.82
C TRP A 112 -9.53 7.26 -12.12
N ARG A 113 -10.31 6.27 -12.57
CA ARG A 113 -10.05 5.56 -13.83
C ARG A 113 -10.14 6.45 -15.07
N THR A 114 -11.05 7.41 -15.07
CA THR A 114 -11.30 8.27 -16.24
C THR A 114 -10.35 9.45 -16.31
N ASP A 115 -9.86 9.94 -15.18
CA ASP A 115 -8.90 11.03 -15.10
C ASP A 115 -7.54 10.63 -15.70
N ARG A 116 -7.10 11.37 -16.73
CA ARG A 116 -5.88 11.09 -17.50
C ARG A 116 -4.63 11.11 -16.62
N MET A 117 -4.59 11.95 -15.59
CA MET A 117 -3.46 12.09 -14.68
C MET A 117 -3.52 11.01 -13.60
N LEU A 118 -4.66 10.86 -12.95
CA LEU A 118 -4.77 9.98 -11.78
C LEU A 118 -4.69 8.48 -12.14
N ARG A 119 -5.19 8.05 -13.30
CA ARG A 119 -5.17 6.62 -13.68
C ARG A 119 -3.78 6.01 -13.84
N ARG A 120 -2.74 6.85 -13.92
CA ARG A 120 -1.33 6.42 -14.06
C ARG A 120 -0.64 6.21 -12.72
N LEU A 121 -1.32 6.53 -11.62
CA LEU A 121 -0.80 6.35 -10.29
C LEU A 121 -0.75 4.86 -9.95
N GLU A 122 0.42 4.35 -9.57
CA GLU A 122 0.62 2.99 -9.08
C GLU A 122 0.19 2.83 -7.61
N ALA A 123 -0.75 3.65 -7.15
CA ALA A 123 -1.13 3.79 -5.75
C ALA A 123 -2.50 3.16 -5.46
N LEU A 124 -2.66 2.71 -4.22
CA LEU A 124 -3.93 2.21 -3.69
C LEU A 124 -4.39 3.09 -2.53
N MET A 125 -5.69 3.14 -2.31
CA MET A 125 -6.32 3.78 -1.15
C MET A 125 -7.13 2.74 -0.38
N ILE A 126 -7.00 2.71 0.94
CA ILE A 126 -7.93 2.03 1.83
C ILE A 126 -8.88 3.06 2.43
N VAL A 127 -10.17 2.76 2.49
CA VAL A 127 -11.19 3.54 3.17
C VAL A 127 -12.05 2.63 4.04
N ALA A 128 -12.50 3.09 5.20
CA ALA A 128 -13.36 2.31 6.08
C ALA A 128 -14.27 3.19 6.95
N ASP A 129 -15.45 2.67 7.30
CA ASP A 129 -16.34 3.18 8.35
C ASP A 129 -16.61 2.07 9.39
N GLN A 130 -17.69 2.15 10.18
CA GLN A 130 -18.03 1.11 11.17
C GLN A 130 -18.54 -0.20 10.54
N GLU A 131 -18.99 -0.18 9.29
CA GLU A 131 -19.66 -1.30 8.62
C GLU A 131 -18.76 -1.91 7.54
N HIS A 132 -18.15 -1.08 6.71
CA HIS A 132 -17.47 -1.48 5.47
C HIS A 132 -16.01 -1.03 5.40
N SER A 133 -15.21 -1.76 4.63
CA SER A 133 -13.81 -1.42 4.32
C SER A 133 -13.53 -1.73 2.85
N PHE A 134 -12.93 -0.79 2.12
CA PHE A 134 -12.63 -0.96 0.70
C PHE A 134 -11.18 -0.61 0.36
N ILE A 135 -10.60 -1.38 -0.56
CA ILE A 135 -9.42 -1.00 -1.33
C ILE A 135 -9.91 -0.40 -2.65
N ILE A 136 -9.41 0.78 -3.01
CA ILE A 136 -9.71 1.49 -4.26
C ILE A 136 -8.43 1.69 -5.06
N SER A 137 -8.49 1.47 -6.38
CA SER A 137 -7.35 1.61 -7.30
C SER A 137 -7.62 2.55 -8.47
N GLY A 138 -6.55 3.04 -9.10
CA GLY A 138 -6.62 3.83 -10.33
C GLY A 138 -7.10 3.06 -11.58
N THR A 139 -7.17 1.73 -11.52
CA THR A 139 -7.80 0.89 -12.56
C THR A 139 -9.32 0.88 -12.46
N GLY A 140 -9.87 1.47 -11.40
CA GLY A 140 -11.31 1.56 -11.13
C GLY A 140 -11.87 0.38 -10.35
N ASP A 141 -11.01 -0.38 -9.68
CA ASP A 141 -11.43 -1.50 -8.84
C ASP A 141 -11.81 -1.01 -7.44
N VAL A 142 -12.85 -1.62 -6.87
CA VAL A 142 -13.30 -1.45 -5.49
C VAL A 142 -13.44 -2.84 -4.90
N VAL A 143 -12.64 -3.15 -3.88
CA VAL A 143 -12.54 -4.49 -3.31
C VAL A 143 -12.76 -4.44 -1.80
N GLU A 144 -13.73 -5.20 -1.31
CA GLU A 144 -13.99 -5.41 0.11
C GLU A 144 -13.32 -6.72 0.56
N PRO A 145 -12.57 -6.73 1.68
CA PRO A 145 -11.95 -7.95 2.19
C PRO A 145 -12.96 -8.84 2.93
N ASP A 146 -12.91 -10.15 2.69
CA ASP A 146 -13.79 -11.13 3.33
C ASP A 146 -13.59 -11.24 4.85
N ASP A 147 -12.37 -10.99 5.33
CA ASP A 147 -11.94 -11.17 6.72
C ASP A 147 -11.84 -9.85 7.51
N GLY A 148 -12.28 -8.74 6.91
CA GLY A 148 -12.21 -7.41 7.53
C GLY A 148 -10.78 -6.85 7.66
N ILE A 149 -9.79 -7.44 6.97
CA ILE A 149 -8.41 -6.97 6.96
C ILE A 149 -7.99 -6.61 5.54
N CYS A 150 -7.45 -5.40 5.35
CA CYS A 150 -6.81 -5.02 4.09
C CYS A 150 -5.49 -4.31 4.33
N ALA A 151 -4.52 -4.56 3.45
CA ALA A 151 -3.21 -3.94 3.52
C ALA A 151 -2.74 -3.54 2.12
N ILE A 152 -2.04 -2.41 2.04
CA ILE A 152 -1.47 -1.86 0.81
C ILE A 152 -0.06 -1.33 1.07
N GLY A 153 0.69 -1.09 -0.01
CA GLY A 153 2.05 -0.55 0.07
C GLY A 153 3.12 -1.63 0.17
N THR A 154 4.36 -1.18 0.35
CA THR A 154 5.58 -2.01 0.19
C THR A 154 5.68 -3.15 1.20
N GLY A 155 5.22 -2.94 2.43
CA GLY A 155 5.17 -3.95 3.49
C GLY A 155 3.78 -4.58 3.68
N GLY A 156 2.83 -4.31 2.78
CA GLY A 156 1.44 -4.74 2.90
C GLY A 156 1.26 -6.25 3.14
N PRO A 157 1.91 -7.15 2.35
CA PRO A 157 1.78 -8.58 2.57
C PRO A 157 2.26 -9.07 3.96
N TYR A 158 3.31 -8.46 4.51
CA TYR A 158 3.82 -8.81 5.85
C TYR A 158 2.85 -8.37 6.95
N ALA A 159 2.36 -7.13 6.84
CA ALA A 159 1.37 -6.58 7.75
C ALA A 159 0.06 -7.40 7.72
N LEU A 160 -0.41 -7.78 6.52
CA LEU A 160 -1.61 -8.58 6.31
C LEU A 160 -1.49 -9.98 6.93
N ALA A 161 -0.37 -10.67 6.68
CA ALA A 161 -0.14 -12.00 7.22
C ALA A 161 -0.11 -12.00 8.76
N SER A 162 0.61 -11.03 9.35
CA SER A 162 0.64 -10.84 10.80
C SER A 162 -0.74 -10.52 11.38
N ALA A 163 -1.47 -9.59 10.76
CA ALA A 163 -2.78 -9.18 11.23
C ALA A 163 -3.78 -10.34 11.23
N ARG A 164 -3.78 -11.17 10.18
CA ARG A 164 -4.61 -12.38 10.10
C ARG A 164 -4.30 -13.37 11.22
N ALA A 165 -3.03 -13.62 11.50
CA ALA A 165 -2.63 -14.50 12.59
C ALA A 165 -3.05 -13.93 13.96
N LEU A 166 -2.83 -12.65 14.20
CA LEU A 166 -3.21 -11.98 15.46
C LEU A 166 -4.73 -11.92 15.65
N LEU A 167 -5.50 -11.72 14.58
CA LEU A 167 -6.96 -11.74 14.65
C LEU A 167 -7.48 -13.11 15.11
N GLN A 168 -6.85 -14.19 14.66
CA GLN A 168 -7.26 -15.57 14.98
C GLN A 168 -6.72 -16.07 16.34
N HIS A 169 -5.57 -15.57 16.77
CA HIS A 169 -4.81 -16.18 17.87
C HIS A 169 -4.45 -15.22 19.00
N SER A 170 -5.01 -14.02 19.05
CA SER A 170 -4.77 -13.06 20.12
C SER A 170 -6.05 -12.38 20.63
N ALA A 171 -5.95 -11.80 21.83
CA ALA A 171 -6.99 -10.97 22.45
C ALA A 171 -6.81 -9.47 22.16
N LEU A 172 -5.93 -9.10 21.22
CA LEU A 172 -5.66 -7.69 20.89
C LEU A 172 -6.88 -7.04 20.22
N ASP A 173 -7.18 -5.80 20.58
CA ASP A 173 -8.18 -5.00 19.87
C ASP A 173 -7.69 -4.59 18.47
N ALA A 174 -8.57 -3.98 17.66
CA ALA A 174 -8.24 -3.59 16.29
C ALA A 174 -6.95 -2.73 16.21
N ARG A 175 -6.81 -1.77 17.13
CA ARG A 175 -5.63 -0.92 17.25
C ARG A 175 -4.38 -1.73 17.58
N GLY A 176 -4.44 -2.60 18.59
CA GLY A 176 -3.33 -3.43 19.01
C GLY A 176 -2.86 -4.38 17.90
N ILE A 177 -3.78 -4.95 17.11
CA ILE A 177 -3.43 -5.76 15.93
C ILE A 177 -2.70 -4.91 14.90
N VAL A 178 -3.19 -3.71 14.60
CA VAL A 178 -2.56 -2.79 13.65
C VAL A 178 -1.14 -2.41 14.10
N GLU A 179 -0.97 -1.93 15.33
CA GLU A 179 0.33 -1.50 15.85
C GLU A 179 1.34 -2.66 15.87
N THR A 180 0.91 -3.84 16.30
CA THR A 180 1.77 -5.04 16.35
C THR A 180 2.17 -5.50 14.95
N SER A 181 1.21 -5.57 14.02
CA SER A 181 1.45 -6.05 12.66
C SER A 181 2.31 -5.10 11.85
N MET A 182 2.11 -3.79 12.02
CA MET A 182 2.96 -2.78 11.37
C MET A 182 4.40 -2.83 11.89
N ARG A 183 4.60 -3.07 13.20
CA ARG A 183 5.93 -3.28 13.78
C ARG A 183 6.60 -4.56 13.27
N ILE A 184 5.85 -5.64 13.07
CA ILE A 184 6.37 -6.86 12.44
C ILE A 184 6.77 -6.56 10.99
N ALA A 185 5.94 -5.82 10.25
CA ALA A 185 6.25 -5.44 8.88
C ALA A 185 7.52 -4.59 8.78
N SER A 186 7.77 -3.66 9.72
CA SER A 186 8.99 -2.84 9.73
C SER A 186 10.27 -3.60 10.04
N GLN A 187 10.17 -4.77 10.68
CA GLN A 187 11.32 -5.64 10.94
C GLN A 187 11.73 -6.48 9.71
N ILE A 188 10.84 -6.59 8.72
CA ILE A 188 11.02 -7.44 7.53
C ILE A 188 11.20 -6.59 6.27
N CYS A 189 10.35 -5.59 6.08
CA CYS A 189 10.34 -4.75 4.89
C CYS A 189 11.30 -3.58 5.03
N ILE A 190 12.33 -3.52 4.19
CA ILE A 190 13.28 -2.40 4.13
C ILE A 190 12.65 -1.04 3.77
N TYR A 191 11.40 -1.04 3.30
CA TYR A 191 10.63 0.15 2.92
C TYR A 191 9.56 0.53 3.94
N THR A 192 9.53 -0.09 5.11
CA THR A 192 8.56 0.19 6.20
C THR A 192 9.33 0.46 7.49
N ASN A 193 9.01 1.52 8.21
CA ASN A 193 9.67 1.84 9.49
C ASN A 193 8.73 1.72 10.70
N GLU A 194 9.28 1.96 11.89
CA GLU A 194 8.56 1.87 13.17
C GLU A 194 7.78 3.16 13.52
N GLN A 195 7.79 4.19 12.66
CA GLN A 195 7.04 5.43 12.89
C GLN A 195 5.60 5.25 12.43
N ILE A 196 4.79 4.59 13.25
CA ILE A 196 3.42 4.23 12.92
C ILE A 196 2.44 5.28 13.44
N ALA A 197 1.58 5.79 12.55
CA ALA A 197 0.40 6.55 12.90
C ALA A 197 -0.85 5.67 12.78
N VAL A 198 -1.80 5.78 13.71
CA VAL A 198 -3.02 4.97 13.73
C VAL A 198 -4.25 5.85 14.00
N GLU A 199 -5.27 5.71 13.16
CA GLU A 199 -6.61 6.26 13.34
C GLU A 199 -7.62 5.15 13.62
N GLU A 200 -8.66 5.42 14.40
CA GLU A 200 -9.64 4.42 14.86
C GLU A 200 -11.07 4.95 14.89
N LEU A 201 -12.07 4.11 14.61
CA LEU A 201 -13.49 4.41 14.77
C LEU A 201 -14.14 3.47 15.79
#